data_AF-Q01883-F1
#
_entry.id   AF-Q01883-F1
#
_cell.length_a   1.000
_cell.length_b   1.000
_cell.length_c   1.000
_cell.angle_alpha   90.00
_cell.angle_beta   90.00
_cell.angle_gamma   90.00
#
_symmetry.space_group_name_H-M   'P 1'
#
loop_
_entity.id
_entity.type
_entity.pdbx_description
1 polymer ?
#
loop_
_entity_poly.entity_id
_entity_poly.type
_entity_poly.pdbx_seq_one_letter_code
_entity_poly.pdbx_strand_id
1 'polypeptide(L)'
;MASNKVVFSVLLLVVLSVLAAAMATMADHHQVYSPGEQCRPGISYPTYSLPQCRTLVRRQCVGRGAASAADEQVWQDCCRQLAAVDDGWCRCGALDHMLSGIYRELGATEAGHPMAEVFPGCRRGDLERAAASLPAFCNVDIPNGPGGVCYWLGYPRTPRTGH
;
A
#
# COMPACT_ATOMS: atom_id res chain seq x y z
N MET A 1 -30.55 -55.95 -24.36
CA MET A 1 -30.15 -55.37 -23.05
C MET A 1 -28.75 -54.74 -23.05
N ALA A 2 -27.89 -54.95 -24.07
CA ALA A 2 -26.55 -54.34 -24.13
C ALA A 2 -26.55 -52.84 -24.53
N SER A 3 -27.48 -52.42 -25.41
CA SER A 3 -27.49 -51.06 -25.97
C SER A 3 -27.68 -49.96 -24.92
N ASN A 4 -28.59 -50.16 -23.96
CA ASN A 4 -28.88 -49.13 -22.95
C ASN A 4 -27.69 -48.85 -22.04
N LYS A 5 -26.90 -49.88 -21.70
CA LYS A 5 -25.70 -49.74 -20.85
C LYS A 5 -24.62 -48.87 -21.50
N VAL A 6 -24.44 -49.00 -22.81
CA VAL A 6 -23.46 -48.19 -23.56
C VAL A 6 -23.90 -46.73 -23.60
N VAL A 7 -25.19 -46.47 -23.86
CA VAL A 7 -25.73 -45.10 -23.90
C VAL A 7 -25.58 -44.42 -22.53
N PHE A 8 -25.94 -45.09 -21.44
CA PHE A 8 -25.76 -44.55 -20.09
C PHE A 8 -24.29 -44.26 -19.76
N SER A 9 -23.37 -45.16 -20.15
CA SER A 9 -21.95 -44.98 -19.87
C SER A 9 -21.37 -43.78 -20.63
N VAL A 10 -21.75 -43.58 -21.89
CA VAL A 10 -21.31 -42.42 -22.69
C VAL A 10 -21.88 -41.13 -22.12
N LEU A 11 -23.17 -41.11 -21.75
CA LEU A 11 -23.81 -39.92 -21.18
C LEU A 11 -23.15 -39.52 -19.84
N LEU A 12 -22.83 -40.50 -18.99
CA LEU A 12 -22.19 -40.26 -17.70
C LEU A 12 -20.77 -39.70 -17.85
N LEU A 13 -20.00 -40.18 -18.83
CA LEU A 13 -18.66 -39.65 -19.15
C LEU A 13 -18.72 -38.19 -19.63
N VAL A 14 -19.72 -37.84 -20.44
CA VAL A 14 -19.93 -36.46 -20.92
C VAL A 14 -20.32 -35.53 -19.75
N VAL A 15 -21.19 -35.99 -18.85
CA VAL A 15 -21.55 -35.20 -17.67
C VAL A 15 -20.35 -34.98 -16.75
N LEU A 16 -19.52 -36.01 -16.53
CA LEU A 16 -18.31 -35.91 -15.73
C LEU A 16 -17.26 -34.96 -16.33
N SER A 17 -17.08 -34.96 -17.66
CA SER A 17 -16.14 -34.04 -18.32
C SER A 17 -16.61 -32.59 -18.27
N VAL A 18 -17.91 -32.34 -18.45
CA VAL A 18 -18.50 -31.00 -18.30
C VAL A 18 -18.39 -30.51 -16.86
N LEU A 19 -18.65 -31.36 -15.88
CA LEU A 19 -18.50 -31.04 -14.45
C LEU A 19 -17.04 -30.72 -14.10
N ALA A 20 -16.07 -31.49 -14.62
CA ALA A 20 -14.65 -31.23 -14.41
C ALA A 20 -14.22 -29.90 -15.04
N ALA A 21 -14.69 -29.58 -16.25
CA ALA A 21 -14.43 -28.30 -16.90
C ALA A 21 -15.05 -27.12 -16.12
N ALA A 22 -16.28 -27.26 -15.64
CA ALA A 22 -16.94 -26.25 -14.82
C ALA A 22 -16.23 -26.03 -13.48
N MET A 23 -15.79 -27.10 -12.81
CA MET A 23 -15.01 -26.98 -11.57
C MET A 23 -13.65 -26.32 -11.79
N ALA A 24 -12.98 -26.59 -12.92
CA ALA A 24 -11.73 -25.90 -13.27
C ALA A 24 -11.93 -24.39 -13.45
N THR A 25 -13.04 -23.95 -14.06
CA THR A 25 -13.33 -22.51 -14.21
C THR A 25 -13.71 -21.81 -12.90
N MET A 26 -14.25 -22.54 -11.93
CA MET A 26 -14.66 -21.96 -10.64
C MET A 26 -13.49 -21.86 -9.65
N ALA A 27 -12.40 -22.61 -9.85
CA ALA A 27 -11.22 -22.54 -9.00
C ALA A 27 -10.41 -21.24 -9.19
N ASP A 28 -10.52 -20.56 -10.33
CA ASP A 28 -9.61 -19.47 -10.71
C ASP A 28 -10.11 -18.03 -10.46
N HIS A 29 -11.33 -17.79 -9.95
CA HIS A 29 -11.91 -16.42 -9.97
C HIS A 29 -12.42 -15.81 -8.66
N HIS A 30 -11.96 -16.28 -7.50
CA HIS A 30 -12.10 -15.50 -6.26
C HIS A 30 -10.74 -15.21 -5.60
N GLN A 31 -9.77 -14.73 -6.37
CA GLN A 31 -8.83 -13.77 -5.78
C GLN A 31 -9.62 -12.49 -5.51
N VAL A 32 -10.26 -12.42 -4.35
CA VAL A 32 -10.77 -11.16 -3.80
C VAL A 32 -9.53 -10.32 -3.52
N TYR A 33 -9.10 -9.56 -4.52
CA TYR A 33 -8.04 -8.58 -4.32
C TYR A 33 -8.52 -7.66 -3.20
N SER A 34 -7.74 -7.54 -2.13
CA SER A 34 -8.00 -6.46 -1.18
C SER A 34 -7.86 -5.16 -1.97
N PRO A 35 -8.75 -4.15 -1.84
CA PRO A 35 -8.75 -3.02 -2.77
C PRO A 35 -7.39 -2.30 -2.89
N GLY A 36 -6.55 -2.38 -1.84
CA GLY A 36 -5.18 -1.86 -1.84
C GLY A 36 -4.16 -2.61 -2.72
N GLU A 37 -4.40 -3.86 -3.11
CA GLU A 37 -3.48 -4.64 -3.95
C GLU A 37 -3.44 -4.16 -5.41
N GLN A 38 -4.47 -3.42 -5.84
CA GLN A 38 -4.51 -2.84 -7.19
C GLN A 38 -3.70 -1.54 -7.29
N CYS A 39 -3.26 -0.99 -6.16
CA CYS A 39 -2.56 0.28 -6.10
C CYS A 39 -1.12 0.15 -6.61
N ARG A 40 -0.82 0.80 -7.74
CA ARG A 40 0.50 0.80 -8.37
C ARG A 40 1.03 2.21 -8.63
N PRO A 41 2.33 2.46 -8.44
CA PRO A 41 2.97 3.70 -8.87
C PRO A 41 2.80 3.89 -10.38
N GLY A 42 2.50 5.12 -10.79
CA GLY A 42 2.25 5.49 -12.18
C GLY A 42 0.83 5.19 -12.69
N ILE A 43 0.02 4.46 -11.92
CA ILE A 43 -1.38 4.15 -12.25
C ILE A 43 -2.32 4.80 -11.25
N SER A 44 -2.25 4.40 -9.97
CA SER A 44 -3.14 4.88 -8.91
C SER A 44 -2.60 6.09 -8.16
N TYR A 45 -1.29 6.36 -8.27
CA TYR A 45 -0.62 7.52 -7.69
C TYR A 45 0.68 7.81 -8.46
N PRO A 46 1.28 9.00 -8.36
CA PRO A 46 2.48 9.36 -9.11
C PRO A 46 3.67 8.42 -8.87
N THR A 47 4.44 8.11 -9.92
CA THR A 47 5.64 7.27 -9.85
C THR A 47 6.67 7.81 -8.86
N TYR A 48 6.91 9.13 -8.88
CA TYR A 48 7.62 9.79 -7.79
C TYR A 48 6.59 10.21 -6.74
N SER A 49 6.34 9.32 -5.77
CA SER A 49 5.24 9.51 -4.84
C SER A 49 5.45 10.69 -3.90
N LEU A 50 4.49 11.62 -3.92
CA LEU A 50 4.26 12.65 -2.91
C LEU A 50 5.49 13.52 -2.55
N PRO A 51 6.12 14.21 -3.52
CA PRO A 51 7.37 14.97 -3.31
C PRO A 51 7.33 15.96 -2.13
N GLN A 52 6.23 16.66 -1.93
CA GLN A 52 6.13 17.65 -0.86
C GLN A 52 5.88 16.99 0.49
N CYS A 53 5.18 15.87 0.52
CA CYS A 53 5.09 15.06 1.72
C CYS A 53 6.44 14.48 2.14
N ARG A 54 7.32 14.11 1.19
CA ARG A 54 8.71 13.71 1.51
C ARG A 54 9.44 14.81 2.27
N THR A 55 9.37 16.04 1.78
CA THR A 55 9.97 17.21 2.44
C THR A 55 9.36 17.39 3.84
N LEU A 56 8.04 17.31 3.94
CA LEU A 56 7.32 17.51 5.19
C LEU A 56 7.70 16.47 6.26
N VAL A 57 7.69 15.18 5.93
CA VAL A 57 7.97 14.11 6.92
C VAL A 57 9.42 14.12 7.38
N ARG A 58 10.38 14.45 6.50
CA ARG A 58 11.79 14.62 6.87
C ARG A 58 11.95 15.76 7.88
N ARG A 59 11.28 16.89 7.66
CA ARG A 59 11.28 18.03 8.61
C ARG A 59 10.62 17.69 9.93
N GLN A 60 9.50 16.94 9.90
CA GLN A 60 8.81 16.50 11.11
C GLN A 60 9.66 15.55 11.96
N CYS A 61 10.41 14.65 11.31
CA CYS A 61 11.17 13.61 12.00
C CYS A 61 12.28 14.15 12.91
N VAL A 62 13.01 15.19 12.49
CA VAL A 62 14.12 15.77 13.28
C VAL A 62 13.61 16.57 14.49
N GLY A 63 12.30 16.81 14.59
CA GLY A 63 11.73 17.77 15.53
C GLY A 63 11.85 19.18 14.98
N ARG A 64 10.70 19.84 14.76
CA ARG A 64 10.67 21.17 14.14
C ARG A 64 11.20 22.25 15.11
N GLY A 65 11.99 23.18 14.57
CA GLY A 65 12.09 24.54 15.12
C GLY A 65 10.74 25.30 14.95
N ALA A 66 10.70 26.58 15.31
CA ALA A 66 9.49 27.40 15.18
C ALA A 66 8.89 27.28 13.76
N ALA A 67 7.58 27.03 13.67
CA ALA A 67 6.89 26.87 12.40
C ALA A 67 7.04 28.15 11.55
N SER A 68 7.65 28.01 10.37
CA SER A 68 7.84 29.11 9.43
C SER A 68 6.71 29.15 8.40
N ALA A 69 6.54 30.29 7.71
CA ALA A 69 5.65 30.37 6.55
C ALA A 69 6.01 29.36 5.46
N ALA A 70 7.31 29.03 5.32
CA ALA A 70 7.77 27.98 4.42
C ALA A 70 7.37 26.57 4.87
N ASP A 71 7.16 26.33 6.17
CA ASP A 71 6.63 25.06 6.66
C ASP A 71 5.13 24.93 6.40
N GLU A 72 4.40 26.04 6.51
CA GLU A 72 2.98 26.10 6.18
C GLU A 72 2.73 25.80 4.70
N GLN A 73 3.50 26.40 3.79
CA GLN A 73 3.37 26.13 2.35
C GLN A 73 3.68 24.66 2.02
N VAL A 74 4.75 24.10 2.58
CA VAL A 74 5.11 22.68 2.37
C VAL A 74 4.03 21.76 2.92
N TRP A 75 3.41 22.12 4.05
CA TRP A 75 2.27 21.39 4.60
C TRP A 75 1.07 21.40 3.65
N GLN A 76 0.63 22.59 3.21
CA GLN A 76 -0.50 22.74 2.29
C GLN A 76 -0.27 21.95 0.99
N ASP A 77 0.94 22.03 0.43
CA ASP A 77 1.27 21.34 -0.81
C ASP A 77 1.38 19.82 -0.63
N CYS A 78 1.87 19.34 0.52
CA CYS A 78 1.78 17.91 0.84
C CYS A 78 0.32 17.45 0.91
N CYS A 79 -0.53 18.15 1.66
CA CYS A 79 -1.93 17.74 1.81
C CYS A 79 -2.70 17.78 0.49
N ARG A 80 -2.40 18.76 -0.38
CA ARG A 80 -2.92 18.82 -1.75
C ARG A 80 -2.49 17.60 -2.58
N GLN A 81 -1.23 17.19 -2.48
CA GLN A 81 -0.71 16.01 -3.18
C GLN A 81 -1.35 14.71 -2.69
N LEU A 82 -1.53 14.57 -1.38
CA LEU A 82 -2.16 13.38 -0.81
C LEU A 82 -3.64 13.31 -1.16
N ALA A 83 -4.35 14.45 -1.15
CA ALA A 83 -5.75 14.53 -1.57
C ALA A 83 -5.94 14.21 -3.07
N ALA A 84 -4.95 14.52 -3.91
CA ALA A 84 -4.95 14.20 -5.34
C ALA A 84 -4.73 12.72 -5.66
N VAL A 85 -4.49 11.87 -4.65
CA VAL A 85 -4.63 10.42 -4.81
C VAL A 85 -6.12 10.10 -4.68
N ASP A 86 -6.78 9.97 -5.84
CA ASP A 86 -8.25 9.89 -5.95
C ASP A 86 -8.82 8.66 -5.24
N ASP A 87 -8.17 7.49 -5.40
CA ASP A 87 -8.57 6.29 -4.67
C ASP A 87 -8.05 6.35 -3.22
N GLY A 88 -8.99 6.49 -2.28
CA GLY A 88 -8.71 6.45 -0.85
C GLY A 88 -7.98 5.18 -0.40
N TRP A 89 -8.22 4.03 -1.06
CA TRP A 89 -7.52 2.77 -0.77
C TRP A 89 -6.03 2.84 -1.12
N CYS A 90 -5.65 3.71 -2.06
CA CYS A 90 -4.28 3.83 -2.54
C CYS A 90 -3.44 4.88 -1.84
N ARG A 91 -4.02 5.72 -0.98
CA ARG A 91 -3.29 6.77 -0.22
C ARG A 91 -2.19 6.19 0.67
N CYS A 92 -2.51 5.14 1.44
CA CYS A 92 -1.51 4.49 2.28
C CYS A 92 -0.45 3.73 1.46
N GLY A 93 -0.81 3.18 0.29
CA GLY A 93 0.15 2.59 -0.63
C GLY A 93 1.12 3.63 -1.22
N ALA A 94 0.60 4.82 -1.56
CA ALA A 94 1.41 5.94 -2.03
C ALA A 94 2.41 6.41 -0.94
N LEU A 95 1.97 6.44 0.32
CA LEU A 95 2.82 6.75 1.48
C LEU A 95 3.86 5.65 1.76
N ASP A 96 3.51 4.36 1.62
CA ASP A 96 4.48 3.26 1.71
C ASP A 96 5.59 3.42 0.66
N HIS A 97 5.18 3.65 -0.59
CA HIS A 97 6.09 3.86 -1.71
C HIS A 97 6.96 5.13 -1.51
N MET A 98 6.38 6.18 -0.90
CA MET A 98 7.11 7.40 -0.54
C MET A 98 8.22 7.10 0.49
N LEU A 99 7.90 6.38 1.56
CA LEU A 99 8.88 5.98 2.57
C LEU A 99 10.00 5.11 1.98
N SER A 100 9.65 4.11 1.18
CA SER A 100 10.62 3.30 0.42
C SER A 100 11.55 4.16 -0.44
N GLY A 101 10.99 5.16 -1.13
CA GLY A 101 11.77 6.14 -1.88
C GLY A 101 12.73 6.96 -1.01
N ILE A 102 12.28 7.39 0.17
CA ILE A 102 13.13 8.13 1.12
C ILE A 102 14.30 7.26 1.59
N TYR A 103 14.07 6.00 1.96
CA TYR A 103 15.15 5.10 2.38
C TYR A 103 16.18 4.90 1.29
N ARG A 104 15.72 4.64 0.04
CA ARG A 104 16.61 4.48 -1.11
C ARG A 104 17.47 5.72 -1.36
N GLU A 105 16.88 6.91 -1.28
CA GLU A 105 17.62 8.18 -1.44
C GLU A 105 18.67 8.40 -0.36
N LEU A 106 18.42 7.92 0.85
CA LEU A 106 19.34 8.02 1.98
C LEU A 106 20.37 6.88 2.03
N GLY A 107 20.29 5.90 1.13
CA GLY A 107 21.10 4.68 1.19
C GLY A 107 20.76 3.78 2.39
N ALA A 108 19.58 3.96 2.99
CA ALA A 108 19.09 3.15 4.10
C ALA A 108 18.32 1.92 3.59
N THR A 109 18.38 0.82 4.33
CA THR A 109 17.59 -0.39 4.05
C THR A 109 16.10 -0.14 4.30
N GLU A 110 15.20 -0.83 3.59
CA GLU A 110 13.75 -0.73 3.89
C GLU A 110 13.39 -1.41 5.21
N ALA A 111 14.04 -2.53 5.53
CA ALA A 111 13.91 -3.19 6.83
C ALA A 111 14.93 -2.62 7.82
N GLY A 112 14.54 -2.42 9.06
CA GLY A 112 15.46 -1.97 10.11
C GLY A 112 14.78 -1.75 11.45
N HIS A 113 15.58 -1.58 12.49
CA HIS A 113 15.06 -1.33 13.83
C HIS A 113 14.41 0.06 13.92
N PRO A 114 13.26 0.21 14.59
CA PRO A 114 12.60 1.50 14.75
C PRO A 114 13.47 2.57 15.43
N MET A 115 14.42 2.14 16.28
CA MET A 115 15.35 3.03 16.99
C MET A 115 16.60 3.41 16.18
N ALA A 116 16.84 2.77 15.03
CA ALA A 116 17.97 3.12 14.18
C ALA A 116 17.72 4.48 13.51
N GLU A 117 18.73 5.34 13.51
CA GLU A 117 18.69 6.57 12.72
C GLU A 117 18.76 6.23 11.22
N VAL A 118 17.91 6.90 10.45
CA VAL A 118 17.94 6.84 8.98
C VAL A 118 18.66 8.03 8.37
N PHE A 119 18.74 9.12 9.14
CA PHE A 119 19.63 10.26 8.95
C PHE A 119 19.76 10.98 10.31
N PRO A 120 20.77 11.86 10.51
CA PRO A 120 21.07 12.42 11.82
C PRO A 120 19.86 13.05 12.52
N GLY A 121 19.59 12.63 13.75
CA GLY A 121 18.48 13.14 14.57
C GLY A 121 17.08 12.62 14.18
N CYS A 122 16.98 11.72 13.20
CA CYS A 122 15.72 11.11 12.79
C CYS A 122 15.79 9.59 12.86
N ARG A 123 15.02 9.01 13.80
CA ARG A 123 14.85 7.57 13.91
C ARG A 123 13.87 7.05 12.87
N ARG A 124 14.09 5.82 12.42
CA ARG A 124 13.20 5.12 11.48
C ARG A 124 11.74 5.17 11.93
N GLY A 125 11.47 4.81 13.18
CA GLY A 125 10.11 4.78 13.72
C GLY A 125 9.47 6.16 13.82
N ASP A 126 10.27 7.22 13.96
CA ASP A 126 9.76 8.60 13.99
C ASP A 126 9.38 9.06 12.57
N LEU A 127 10.18 8.71 11.56
CA LEU A 127 9.87 8.95 10.15
C LEU A 127 8.62 8.18 9.69
N GLU A 128 8.54 6.89 10.05
CA GLU A 128 7.41 6.01 9.75
C GLU A 128 6.12 6.54 10.39
N ARG A 129 6.18 6.95 11.66
CA ARG A 129 5.04 7.54 12.37
C ARG A 129 4.59 8.86 11.74
N ALA A 130 5.53 9.72 11.37
CA ALA A 130 5.22 10.99 10.71
C ALA A 130 4.52 10.77 9.36
N ALA A 131 4.96 9.79 8.57
CA ALA A 131 4.30 9.43 7.32
C ALA A 131 2.92 8.77 7.55
N ALA A 132 2.81 7.86 8.53
CA ALA A 132 1.57 7.16 8.86
C ALA A 132 0.44 8.11 9.28
N SER A 133 0.77 9.20 9.96
CA SER A 133 -0.20 10.19 10.46
C SER A 133 -0.62 11.22 9.42
N LEU A 134 -0.03 11.25 8.22
CA LEU A 134 -0.34 12.26 7.21
C LEU A 134 -1.82 12.31 6.81
N PRO A 135 -2.55 11.19 6.61
CA PRO A 135 -3.95 11.30 6.20
C PRO A 135 -4.81 11.99 7.25
N ALA A 136 -4.67 11.61 8.52
CA ALA A 136 -5.30 12.30 9.64
C ALA A 136 -4.87 13.78 9.75
N PHE A 137 -3.58 14.07 9.61
CA PHE A 137 -3.04 15.43 9.71
C PHE A 137 -3.50 16.34 8.56
N CYS A 138 -3.74 15.76 7.38
CA CYS A 138 -4.26 16.46 6.21
C CYS A 138 -5.79 16.41 6.09
N ASN A 139 -6.48 15.75 7.02
CA ASN A 139 -7.92 15.51 6.97
C ASN A 139 -8.38 14.89 5.63
N VAL A 140 -7.68 13.84 5.18
CA VAL A 140 -8.05 13.08 3.99
C VAL A 140 -8.43 11.65 4.38
N ASP A 141 -9.54 11.17 3.84
CA ASP A 141 -10.08 9.87 4.21
C ASP A 141 -9.16 8.72 3.81
N ILE A 142 -9.12 7.68 4.65
CA ILE A 142 -8.61 6.37 4.26
C ILE A 142 -9.63 5.32 4.70
N PRO A 143 -9.92 4.31 3.88
CA PRO A 143 -10.87 3.26 4.23
C PRO A 143 -10.32 2.30 5.31
N ASN A 144 -8.99 2.22 5.46
CA ASN A 144 -8.31 1.32 6.38
C ASN A 144 -7.55 2.09 7.47
N GLY A 145 -8.17 2.30 8.63
CA GLY A 145 -7.45 2.74 9.82
C GLY A 145 -8.33 3.49 10.82
N PRO A 146 -8.37 3.11 12.10
CA PRO A 146 -9.00 3.95 13.12
C PRO A 146 -8.42 5.38 13.10
N GLY A 147 -9.27 6.40 13.14
CA GLY A 147 -8.80 7.80 13.19
C GLY A 147 -8.03 8.30 11.95
N GLY A 148 -8.05 7.60 10.81
CA GLY A 148 -7.44 8.07 9.56
C GLY A 148 -5.91 7.92 9.51
N VAL A 149 -5.34 6.92 10.20
CA VAL A 149 -3.89 6.67 10.22
C VAL A 149 -3.54 5.38 9.48
N CYS A 150 -2.49 5.39 8.65
CA CYS A 150 -1.98 4.21 7.96
C CYS A 150 -1.11 3.35 8.92
N TYR A 151 -1.72 2.69 9.91
CA TYR A 151 -1.01 2.05 11.03
C TYR A 151 0.09 1.08 10.64
N TRP A 152 -0.06 0.35 9.53
CA TRP A 152 0.92 -0.64 9.11
C TRP A 152 2.26 -0.02 8.68
N LEU A 153 2.28 1.26 8.32
CA LEU A 153 3.52 1.98 8.03
C LEU A 153 4.38 2.18 9.29
N GLY A 154 3.78 2.17 10.48
CA GLY A 154 4.48 2.26 11.76
C GLY A 154 4.89 0.92 12.36
N TYR A 155 4.51 -0.20 11.73
CA TYR A 155 5.03 -1.51 12.14
C TYR A 155 6.43 -1.72 11.56
N PRO A 156 7.31 -2.42 12.29
CA PRO A 156 8.61 -2.81 11.76
C PRO A 156 8.44 -3.54 10.43
N ARG A 157 9.04 -2.99 9.37
CA ARG A 157 9.04 -3.64 8.05
C ARG A 157 9.87 -4.92 8.14
N THR A 158 9.23 -6.06 7.90
CA THR A 158 9.96 -7.29 7.61
C THR A 158 10.62 -7.15 6.24
N PRO A 159 11.80 -7.75 6.01
CA PRO A 159 12.35 -7.83 4.67
C PRO A 159 11.28 -8.43 3.75
N ARG A 160 10.97 -7.77 2.63
CA ARG A 160 10.22 -8.42 1.56
C ARG A 160 11.10 -9.55 1.04
N THR A 161 10.92 -10.77 1.56
CA THR A 161 11.43 -11.97 0.91
C THR A 161 10.66 -12.08 -0.40
N GLY A 162 11.27 -11.63 -1.49
CA GLY A 162 10.75 -11.88 -2.83
C GLY A 162 10.65 -13.38 -3.03
N HIS A 163 9.45 -13.87 -3.30
CA HIS A 163 9.20 -15.14 -3.96
C HIS A 163 8.65 -14.83 -5.34
#